data_AF-A0A1F7R1F2-F1
#
_entry.id   AF-A0A1F7R1F2-F1
#
_cell.length_a   1.000
_cell.length_b   1.000
_cell.length_c   1.000
_cell.angle_alpha   90.00
_cell.angle_beta   90.00
_cell.angle_gamma   90.00
#
_symmetry.space_group_name_H-M   'P 1'
#
loop_
_entity.id
_entity.type
_entity.pdbx_description
1 polymer ?
#
loop_
_entity_poly.entity_id
_entity_poly.type
_entity_poly.pdbx_seq_one_letter_code
_entity_poly.pdbx_strand_id
1 'polypeptide(L)'
;MRVVILYHEHSEHGGVVADFQREFERYKAKKVELVSLETIEGADLASLYGVNQYPAVLAMSDNGSLIRMWQGLPLPLMDELSYYITETQPTLAHSGKTIMPLQPSTAVI
;
A
#
# COMPACT_ATOMS: atom_id res chain seq x y z
N MET A 1 -0.57 -8.05 -0.39
CA MET A 1 0.74 -7.48 -0.76
C MET A 1 0.79 -6.03 -0.31
N ARG A 2 1.98 -5.53 0.09
CA ARG A 2 2.16 -4.15 0.57
C ARG A 2 3.32 -3.43 -0.10
N VAL A 3 3.25 -2.10 -0.09
CA VAL A 3 4.30 -1.21 -0.57
C VAL A 3 4.76 -0.31 0.57
N VAL A 4 6.05 -0.36 0.88
CA VAL A 4 6.71 0.46 1.90
C VAL A 4 7.66 1.44 1.21
N ILE A 5 7.68 2.69 1.65
CA ILE A 5 8.64 3.71 1.20
C ILE A 5 9.53 4.06 2.38
N LEU A 6 10.82 3.77 2.23
CA LEU A 6 11.88 4.16 3.15
C LEU A 6 12.40 5.54 2.77
N TYR A 7 12.46 6.44 3.75
CA TYR A 7 12.86 7.81 3.54
C TYR A 7 13.49 8.43 4.79
N HIS A 8 14.22 9.52 4.61
CA HIS A 8 14.67 10.38 5.69
C HIS A 8 13.65 11.47 5.95
N GLU A 9 13.05 11.50 7.15
CA GLU A 9 11.94 12.42 7.45
C GLU A 9 12.38 13.89 7.42
N HIS A 10 13.56 14.19 7.96
CA HIS A 10 14.12 15.54 8.02
C HIS A 10 15.04 15.85 6.84
N SER A 11 14.65 15.46 5.63
CA SER A 11 15.41 15.69 4.40
C SER A 11 14.56 16.37 3.32
N GLU A 12 15.22 16.95 2.31
CA GLU A 12 14.54 17.47 1.10
C GLU A 12 13.71 16.36 0.42
N HIS A 13 14.16 15.11 0.50
CA HIS A 13 13.43 13.95 -0.02
C HIS A 13 12.18 13.60 0.78
N GLY A 14 12.07 14.01 2.06
CA GLY A 14 10.91 13.74 2.90
C GLY A 14 9.64 14.45 2.41
N GLY A 15 9.77 15.69 1.95
CA GLY A 15 8.65 16.42 1.33
C GLY A 15 8.13 15.73 0.07
N VAL A 16 9.04 15.27 -0.80
CA VAL A 16 8.70 14.56 -2.04
C VAL A 16 7.92 13.27 -1.75
N VAL A 17 8.34 12.50 -0.75
CA VAL A 17 7.69 11.23 -0.38
C VAL A 17 6.31 11.47 0.25
N ALA A 18 6.18 12.47 1.14
CA ALA A 18 4.91 12.82 1.75
C ALA A 18 3.89 13.34 0.72
N ASP A 19 4.35 14.15 -0.24
CA ASP A 19 3.52 14.62 -1.35
C ASP A 19 3.07 13.48 -2.24
N PHE A 20 3.98 12.58 -2.61
CA PHE A 20 3.67 11.38 -3.38
C PHE A 20 2.62 10.51 -2.68
N GLN A 21 2.78 10.23 -1.38
CA GLN A 21 1.82 9.42 -0.61
C GLN A 21 0.43 10.07 -0.60
N ARG A 22 0.35 11.38 -0.38
CA ARG A 22 -0.92 12.12 -0.37
C ARG A 22 -1.61 12.07 -1.72
N GLU A 23 -0.87 12.26 -2.82
CA GLU A 23 -1.44 12.15 -4.16
C GLU A 23 -1.83 10.71 -4.50
N PHE A 24 -1.01 9.73 -4.11
CA PHE A 24 -1.30 8.32 -4.33
C PHE A 24 -2.61 7.91 -3.67
N GLU A 25 -2.82 8.30 -2.40
CA GLU A 25 -4.08 8.04 -1.69
C GLU A 25 -5.27 8.72 -2.39
N ARG A 26 -5.10 9.96 -2.85
CA ARG A 26 -6.12 10.71 -3.57
C ARG A 26 -6.51 10.07 -4.91
N TYR A 27 -5.54 9.59 -5.69
CA TYR A 27 -5.77 9.11 -7.06
C TYR A 27 -6.05 7.61 -7.15
N LYS A 28 -5.48 6.80 -6.26
CA LYS A 28 -5.62 5.34 -6.29
C LYS A 28 -6.55 4.79 -5.21
N ALA A 29 -7.02 5.62 -4.27
CA ALA A 29 -7.79 5.21 -3.09
C ALA A 29 -7.09 4.13 -2.24
N LYS A 30 -5.78 3.96 -2.43
CA LYS A 30 -4.92 2.97 -1.76
C LYS A 30 -3.87 3.68 -0.93
N LYS A 31 -3.34 3.01 0.09
CA LYS A 31 -2.29 3.55 0.95
C LYS A 31 -0.95 2.87 0.71
N VAL A 32 0.10 3.67 0.65
CA VAL A 32 1.49 3.22 0.79
C VAL A 32 1.94 3.48 2.22
N GLU A 33 2.77 2.59 2.75
CA GLU A 33 3.30 2.70 4.09
C GLU A 33 4.59 3.52 4.06
N LEU A 34 4.69 4.55 4.90
CA LEU A 34 5.89 5.37 5.03
C LEU A 34 6.66 4.94 6.26
N VAL A 35 7.93 4.60 6.08
CA VAL A 35 8.82 4.19 7.18
C VAL A 35 10.06 5.08 7.17
N SER A 36 10.27 5.79 8.26
CA SER A 36 11.42 6.67 8.45
C SER A 36 12.67 5.84 8.79
N LEU A 37 13.81 6.19 8.19
CA LEU A 37 15.12 5.58 8.48
C LEU A 37 15.67 5.93 9.86
N GLU A 38 15.11 6.96 10.49
CA GLU A 38 15.39 7.35 11.86
C GLU A 38 14.76 6.38 12.89
N THR A 39 13.87 5.49 12.43
CA THR A 39 13.29 4.41 13.24
C THR A 39 14.12 3.12 13.16
N ILE A 40 14.04 2.28 14.21
CA ILE A 40 14.68 0.95 14.23
C ILE A 40 14.15 0.09 13.08
N GLU A 41 12.83 0.09 12.85
CA GLU A 41 12.20 -0.66 11.75
C GLU A 41 12.73 -0.22 10.38
N GLY A 42 12.86 1.08 10.14
CA GLY A 42 13.39 1.59 8.88
C GLY A 42 14.85 1.21 8.63
N ALA A 43 15.69 1.32 9.66
CA ALA A 43 17.10 0.92 9.59
C ALA A 43 17.24 -0.60 9.34
N ASP A 44 16.46 -1.41 10.03
CA ASP A 44 16.45 -2.87 9.87
C ASP A 44 15.97 -3.28 8.48
N LEU A 45 14.88 -2.68 7.97
CA LEU A 45 14.38 -2.94 6.61
C LEU A 45 15.40 -2.53 5.54
N ALA A 46 16.05 -1.38 5.70
CA ALA A 46 17.09 -0.92 4.78
C ALA A 46 18.27 -1.89 4.75
N SER A 47 18.72 -2.36 5.92
CA SER A 47 19.80 -3.35 6.02
C SER A 47 19.40 -4.70 5.45
N LEU A 48 18.20 -5.20 5.81
CA LEU A 48 17.68 -6.51 5.40
C LEU A 48 17.58 -6.65 3.88
N TYR A 49 17.09 -5.61 3.20
CA TYR A 49 16.89 -5.62 1.75
C TYR A 49 18.04 -4.98 0.95
N GLY A 50 19.09 -4.51 1.62
CA GLY A 50 20.28 -3.94 0.98
C GLY A 50 20.01 -2.63 0.25
N VAL A 51 19.28 -1.72 0.89
CA VAL A 51 18.98 -0.38 0.36
C VAL A 51 20.20 0.52 0.47
N ASN A 52 20.63 1.08 -0.66
CA ASN A 52 21.83 1.91 -0.78
C ASN A 52 21.53 3.36 -1.21
N GLN A 53 20.37 3.62 -1.81
CA GLN A 53 19.96 4.97 -2.24
C GLN A 53 18.56 5.28 -1.73
N TYR A 54 18.34 6.55 -1.36
CA TYR A 54 17.11 7.04 -0.76
C TYR A 54 16.48 8.15 -1.61
N PRO A 55 15.14 8.28 -1.62
CA PRO A 55 14.17 7.36 -1.01
C PRO A 55 14.16 5.99 -1.69
N ALA A 56 13.64 4.96 -1.03
CA ALA A 56 13.52 3.62 -1.60
C ALA A 56 12.12 3.07 -1.45
N VAL A 57 11.60 2.45 -2.51
CA VAL A 57 10.28 1.82 -2.52
C VAL A 57 10.46 0.31 -2.53
N LEU A 58 9.80 -0.38 -1.61
CA LEU A 58 9.83 -1.82 -1.44
C LEU A 58 8.42 -2.38 -1.66
N ALA A 59 8.24 -3.15 -2.73
CA ALA A 59 7.05 -3.97 -2.91
C ALA A 59 7.30 -5.36 -2.32
N MET A 60 6.49 -5.74 -1.34
CA MET A 60 6.62 -6.99 -0.60
C MET A 60 5.33 -7.80 -0.66
N SER A 61 5.47 -9.13 -0.69
CA SER A 61 4.35 -10.03 -0.46
C SER A 61 4.01 -10.10 1.03
N ASP A 62 2.82 -10.65 1.33
CA ASP A 62 2.31 -10.72 2.70
C ASP A 62 3.13 -11.62 3.63
N ASN A 63 4.00 -12.47 3.05
CA ASN A 63 4.97 -13.30 3.78
C ASN A 63 6.33 -12.59 4.01
N GLY A 64 6.46 -11.30 3.67
CA GLY A 64 7.70 -10.55 3.82
C GLY A 64 8.77 -10.85 2.77
N SER A 65 8.44 -11.51 1.65
CA SER A 65 9.38 -11.64 0.54
C SER A 65 9.42 -10.36 -0.30
N LEU A 66 10.62 -9.90 -0.66
CA LEU A 66 10.80 -8.78 -1.58
C LEU A 66 10.41 -9.21 -3.00
N ILE A 67 9.47 -8.48 -3.61
CA ILE A 67 9.03 -8.71 -4.98
C ILE A 67 9.78 -7.78 -5.92
N ARG A 68 9.85 -6.49 -5.56
CA ARG A 68 10.53 -5.47 -6.34
C ARG A 68 11.00 -4.33 -5.44
N MET A 69 12.11 -3.71 -5.83
CA MET A 69 12.71 -2.57 -5.14
C MET A 69 13.07 -1.50 -6.17
N TRP A 70 12.77 -0.25 -5.82
CA TRP A 70 13.22 0.94 -6.54
C TRP A 70 14.01 1.80 -5.55
N GLN A 71 15.12 2.38 -5.97
CA GLN A 71 15.98 3.18 -5.12
C GLN A 71 16.31 4.51 -5.78
N GLY A 72 16.35 5.57 -5.00
CA GLY A 72 16.59 6.93 -5.45
C GLY A 72 15.38 7.57 -6.13
N LEU A 73 15.64 8.72 -6.75
CA LEU A 73 14.67 9.44 -7.58
C LEU A 73 14.94 9.15 -9.07
N PRO A 74 13.89 9.23 -9.92
CA PRO A 74 12.50 9.54 -9.60
C PRO A 74 11.77 8.37 -8.93
N LEU A 75 10.72 8.69 -8.16
CA LEU A 75 9.82 7.66 -7.62
C LEU A 75 9.10 6.92 -8.76
N PRO A 76 8.77 5.62 -8.56
CA PRO A 76 8.03 4.83 -9.54
C PRO A 76 6.62 5.39 -9.78
N LEU A 77 6.04 5.02 -10.92
CA LEU A 77 4.71 5.49 -11.31
C LEU A 77 3.63 4.95 -10.35
N MET A 78 2.60 5.76 -10.10
CA MET A 78 1.48 5.36 -9.24
C MET A 78 0.78 4.09 -9.75
N ASP A 79 0.62 3.95 -11.07
CA ASP A 79 0.05 2.74 -11.66
C ASP A 79 0.93 1.50 -11.40
N GLU A 80 2.24 1.65 -11.48
CA GLU A 80 3.18 0.56 -11.18
C GLU A 80 3.06 0.11 -9.72
N LEU A 81 3.02 1.05 -8.76
CA LEU A 81 2.85 0.70 -7.34
C LEU A 81 1.48 0.13 -7.02
N SER A 82 0.44 0.62 -7.68
CA SER A 82 -0.95 0.19 -7.44
C SER A 82 -1.18 -1.29 -7.71
N TYR A 83 -0.36 -1.89 -8.59
CA TYR A 83 -0.38 -3.33 -8.90
C TYR A 83 0.02 -4.18 -7.69
N TYR A 84 0.94 -3.69 -6.85
CA TYR A 84 1.47 -4.42 -5.70
C TYR A 84 0.68 -4.20 -4.42
N ILE A 85 -0.34 -3.34 -4.43
CA ILE A 85 -1.18 -3.09 -3.28
C ILE A 85 -2.48 -3.83 -3.48
N THR A 86 -2.59 -4.99 -2.82
CA THR A 86 -3.84 -5.70 -2.71
C THR A 86 -4.62 -5.06 -1.57
N GLU A 87 -5.73 -4.38 -1.88
CA GLU A 87 -6.67 -4.00 -0.83
C GLU A 87 -7.24 -5.30 -0.26
N THR A 88 -6.78 -5.68 0.93
CA THR A 88 -7.60 -6.52 1.79
C THR A 88 -8.74 -5.61 2.24
N GLN A 89 -9.81 -5.51 1.44
CA GLN A 89 -11.05 -4.94 1.94
C GLN A 89 -11.34 -5.64 3.28
N PRO A 90 -11.65 -4.92 4.36
CA PRO A 90 -12.22 -5.57 5.51
C PRO A 90 -13.44 -6.31 4.97
N THR A 91 -13.38 -7.64 5.02
CA THR A 91 -14.54 -8.49 4.79
C THR A 91 -15.71 -7.80 5.47
N LEU A 92 -16.68 -7.38 4.65
CA LEU A 92 -17.97 -6.95 5.14
C LEU A 92 -18.46 -8.11 5.99
N ALA A 93 -18.24 -8.02 7.30
CA ALA A 93 -18.91 -8.82 8.28
C ALA A 93 -20.38 -8.64 7.96
N HIS A 94 -20.96 -9.65 7.31
CA HIS A 94 -22.39 -9.79 7.13
C HIS A 94 -22.96 -9.91 8.54
N SER A 95 -23.16 -8.78 9.20
CA SER A 95 -24.01 -8.69 10.37
C SER A 95 -25.40 -9.08 9.89
N GLY A 96 -25.86 -10.22 10.39
CA GLY A 96 -27.03 -10.92 9.91
C GLY A 96 -28.24 -10.01 9.83
N LYS A 97 -28.69 -9.75 8.61
CA LYS A 97 -30.09 -9.43 8.34
C LYS A 97 -30.66 -10.57 7.53
N THR A 98 -31.45 -11.40 8.23
CA THR A 98 -32.32 -12.43 7.68
C THR A 98 -32.87 -12.02 6.32
N ILE A 99 -32.40 -12.67 5.27
CA ILE A 99 -33.09 -12.70 3.98
C ILE A 99 -34.34 -13.56 4.17
N MET A 100 -35.50 -12.93 4.38
CA MET A 100 -36.77 -13.61 4.16
C MET A 100 -36.83 -13.98 2.67
N PRO A 101 -37.18 -15.22 2.30
CA PRO A 101 -37.36 -15.55 0.89
C PRO A 101 -38.55 -14.76 0.34
N LEU A 102 -38.28 -13.94 -0.68
CA LEU A 102 -39.31 -13.41 -1.56
C LEU A 102 -40.11 -14.60 -2.13
N GLN A 103 -41.39 -14.68 -1.74
CA GLN A 103 -42.33 -15.61 -2.36
C GLN A 103 -42.53 -15.19 -3.83
N PRO A 104 -42.40 -16.09 -4.82
CA PRO A 104 -42.86 -15.78 -6.16
C PRO A 104 -44.38 -15.92 -6.20
N SER A 105 -45.12 -14.81 -6.17
CA SER A 105 -46.53 -14.85 -6.57
C SER A 105 -46.59 -14.74 -8.09
N THR A 106 -46.64 -15.92 -8.71
CA THR A 106 -46.98 -16.16 -10.11
C THR A 106 -48.17 -15.30 -10.55
N ALA A 107 -47.98 -14.54 -11.62
CA ALA A 107 -49.06 -14.02 -12.43
C ALA A 107 -49.79 -15.20 -13.08
N VAL A 108 -51.07 -15.39 -12.74
CA VAL A 108 -51.99 -16.21 -13.51
C VAL A 108 -53.01 -15.26 -14.15
N ILE A 109 -52.98 -15.32 -15.48
CA ILE A 109 -53.92 -14.93 -16.53
C ILE A 109 -55.37 -14.78 -16.06
#